data_AF-A0A817VAD4-F1
#
_entry.id   AF-A0A817VAD4-F1
#
_cell.length_a   1.000
_cell.length_b   1.000
_cell.length_c   1.000
_cell.angle_alpha   90.00
_cell.angle_beta   90.00
_cell.angle_gamma   90.00
#
_symmetry.space_group_name_H-M   'P 1'
#
loop_
_entity.id
_entity.type
_entity.pdbx_description
1 polymer ?
#
loop_
_entity_poly.entity_id
_entity_poly.type
_entity_poly.pdbx_seq_one_letter_code
_entity_poly.pdbx_strand_id
1 'polypeptide(L)'
;MTVDRLYEQLMGQWKDDKKHGKGTNYYPNGNKYEGDWIDDKRTGQGILTWPNGNRYEQGYSQMSSPHLISNTGQKYTGDWINEKKAGQGVYTWPNGNRYEKDYSKMSFPHSIQWSVH
;
A
#
# COMPACT_ATOMS: atom_id res chain seq x y z
N MET A 1 -28.40 16.26 17.58
CA MET A 1 -27.10 15.79 17.05
C MET A 1 -27.38 14.73 15.98
N THR A 2 -28.35 14.98 15.10
CA THR A 2 -28.21 15.51 13.72
C THR A 2 -27.33 14.64 12.83
N VAL A 3 -28.03 13.73 12.14
CA VAL A 3 -27.61 12.84 11.04
C VAL A 3 -26.95 13.63 9.90
N ASP A 4 -27.15 14.95 9.85
CA ASP A 4 -26.59 15.89 8.87
C ASP A 4 -25.06 15.88 8.83
N ARG A 5 -24.38 15.74 9.98
CA ARG A 5 -22.90 15.74 10.03
C ARG A 5 -22.26 14.48 9.44
N LEU A 6 -22.99 13.35 9.44
CA LEU A 6 -22.55 12.11 8.80
C LEU A 6 -22.78 12.17 7.27
N TYR A 7 -23.81 12.89 6.82
CA TYR A 7 -24.15 13.01 5.40
C TYR A 7 -23.13 13.87 4.63
N GLU A 8 -22.65 14.98 5.22
CA GLU A 8 -21.59 15.81 4.61
C GLU A 8 -20.26 15.06 4.47
N GLN A 9 -19.95 14.17 5.41
CA GLN A 9 -18.72 13.36 5.38
C GLN A 9 -18.78 12.26 4.31
N LEU A 10 -19.96 11.75 3.98
CA LEU A 10 -20.20 10.80 2.88
C LEU A 10 -20.19 11.49 1.50
N MET A 11 -20.76 12.70 1.40
CA MET A 11 -20.80 13.47 0.14
C MET A 11 -19.42 13.99 -0.30
N GLY A 12 -18.46 14.12 0.63
CA GLY A 12 -17.06 14.38 0.28
C GLY A 12 -16.29 13.14 -0.21
N GLN A 13 -16.84 11.94 -0.01
CA GLN A 13 -16.17 10.66 -0.34
C GLN A 13 -16.55 10.08 -1.71
N TRP A 14 -17.51 10.70 -2.38
CA TRP A 14 -17.98 10.31 -3.70
C TRP A 14 -18.15 11.56 -4.53
N LYS A 15 -17.44 11.64 -5.65
CA LYS A 15 -17.52 12.74 -6.59
C LYS A 15 -17.78 12.16 -7.98
N ASP A 16 -18.83 12.62 -8.64
CA ASP A 16 -19.21 12.18 -10.00
C ASP A 16 -19.34 10.64 -10.11
N ASP A 17 -20.01 10.01 -9.15
CA ASP A 17 -20.16 8.54 -9.00
C ASP A 17 -18.86 7.76 -8.78
N LYS A 18 -17.74 8.44 -8.51
CA LYS A 18 -16.43 7.83 -8.24
C LYS A 18 -16.00 8.05 -6.80
N LYS A 19 -15.24 7.10 -6.25
CA LYS A 19 -14.63 7.26 -4.92
C LYS A 19 -13.64 8.42 -4.95
N HIS A 20 -13.82 9.34 -4.01
CA HIS A 20 -12.97 10.49 -3.78
C HIS A 20 -12.73 10.63 -2.26
N GLY A 21 -11.67 11.28 -1.78
CA GLY A 21 -11.39 11.38 -0.34
C GLY A 21 -11.16 10.03 0.37
N LYS A 22 -11.39 9.95 1.68
CA LYS A 22 -11.08 8.73 2.47
C LYS A 22 -12.13 7.65 2.27
N GLY A 23 -11.73 6.41 2.01
CA GLY A 23 -12.69 5.34 1.78
C GLY A 23 -12.14 3.94 2.00
N THR A 24 -13.06 3.01 2.25
CA THR A 24 -12.75 1.59 2.41
C THR A 24 -13.26 0.82 1.20
N ASN A 25 -12.38 0.06 0.55
CA ASN A 25 -12.73 -0.83 -0.55
C ASN A 25 -12.50 -2.29 -0.16
N TYR A 26 -13.51 -3.12 -0.42
CA TYR A 26 -13.42 -4.57 -0.27
C TYR A 26 -13.27 -5.19 -1.65
N TYR A 27 -12.21 -5.96 -1.84
CA TYR A 27 -11.95 -6.66 -3.08
C TYR A 27 -12.58 -8.05 -3.05
N PRO A 28 -13.00 -8.61 -4.21
CA PRO A 28 -13.58 -9.96 -4.28
C PRO A 28 -12.65 -11.07 -3.78
N ASN A 29 -11.34 -10.84 -3.78
CA ASN A 29 -10.33 -11.75 -3.24
C ASN A 29 -10.19 -11.70 -1.71
N GLY A 30 -11.04 -10.91 -1.03
CA GLY A 30 -11.04 -10.72 0.43
C GLY A 30 -10.05 -9.66 0.93
N ASN A 31 -9.29 -9.00 0.04
CA ASN A 31 -8.45 -7.88 0.46
C ASN A 31 -9.32 -6.69 0.86
N LYS A 32 -8.84 -5.89 1.82
CA LYS A 32 -9.47 -4.65 2.27
C LYS A 32 -8.47 -3.51 2.12
N TYR A 33 -8.81 -2.45 1.40
CA TYR A 33 -8.00 -1.23 1.35
C TYR A 33 -8.72 -0.10 2.07
N GLU A 34 -8.03 0.60 2.95
CA GLU A 34 -8.52 1.78 3.68
C GLU A 34 -7.57 2.94 3.39
N GLY A 35 -8.00 3.96 2.65
CA GLY A 35 -7.08 5.02 2.25
C GLY A 35 -7.73 6.16 1.50
N ASP A 36 -6.92 7.06 0.96
CA ASP A 36 -7.39 8.17 0.15
C ASP A 36 -7.67 7.71 -1.29
N TRP A 37 -8.75 8.22 -1.86
CA TRP A 37 -9.22 7.93 -3.20
C TRP A 37 -9.36 9.23 -3.98
N ILE A 38 -9.03 9.19 -5.27
CA ILE A 38 -9.33 10.25 -6.23
C ILE A 38 -9.77 9.56 -7.52
N ASP A 39 -11.01 9.80 -7.94
CA ASP A 39 -11.59 9.24 -9.17
C ASP A 39 -11.42 7.72 -9.28
N ASP A 40 -11.79 6.99 -8.23
CA ASP A 40 -11.63 5.52 -8.07
C ASP A 40 -10.18 4.99 -8.04
N LYS A 41 -9.19 5.89 -8.04
CA LYS A 41 -7.78 5.52 -7.88
C LYS A 41 -7.35 5.67 -6.43
N ARG A 42 -6.64 4.67 -5.94
CA ARG A 42 -5.94 4.73 -4.64
C ARG A 42 -4.85 5.79 -4.72
N THR A 43 -4.86 6.73 -3.79
CA THR A 43 -3.93 7.87 -3.72
C THR A 43 -3.55 8.13 -2.27
N GLY A 44 -2.55 8.97 -2.02
CA GLY A 44 -2.23 9.42 -0.67
C GLY A 44 -1.86 8.28 0.30
N GLN A 45 -2.44 8.32 1.50
CA GLN A 45 -2.22 7.30 2.53
C GLN A 45 -3.19 6.14 2.34
N GLY A 46 -2.72 4.92 2.60
CA GLY A 46 -3.63 3.79 2.67
C GLY A 46 -3.05 2.52 3.26
N ILE A 47 -3.94 1.70 3.80
CA ILE A 47 -3.65 0.42 4.41
C ILE A 47 -4.33 -0.66 3.58
N LEU A 48 -3.54 -1.49 2.90
CA LEU A 48 -4.02 -2.71 2.26
C LEU A 48 -3.87 -3.88 3.25
N THR A 49 -4.98 -4.45 3.67
CA THR A 49 -5.05 -5.65 4.51
C THR A 49 -5.40 -6.86 3.66
N TRP A 50 -4.61 -7.92 3.76
CA TRP A 50 -4.89 -9.21 3.14
C TRP A 50 -5.66 -10.13 4.10
N PRO A 51 -6.41 -11.14 3.59
CA PRO A 51 -7.13 -12.11 4.41
C PRO A 51 -6.26 -12.86 5.44
N ASN A 52 -4.96 -13.00 5.16
CA ASN A 52 -4.00 -13.61 6.07
C ASN A 52 -3.57 -12.70 7.24
N GLY A 53 -4.15 -11.50 7.34
CA GLY A 53 -3.87 -10.50 8.38
C GLY A 53 -2.65 -9.62 8.09
N ASN A 54 -1.92 -9.85 6.99
CA ASN A 54 -0.84 -8.94 6.60
C ASN A 54 -1.41 -7.58 6.24
N ARG A 55 -0.63 -6.53 6.48
CA ARG A 55 -1.00 -5.14 6.23
C ARG A 55 0.13 -4.42 5.52
N TYR A 56 -0.19 -3.64 4.51
CA TYR A 56 0.73 -2.79 3.78
C TYR A 56 0.28 -1.35 3.89
N GLU A 57 1.14 -0.53 4.50
CA GLU A 57 0.86 0.86 4.81
C GLU A 57 1.66 1.75 3.86
N GLN A 58 0.95 2.60 3.12
CA GLN A 58 1.50 3.66 2.28
C GLN A 58 1.41 5.00 3.03
N GLY A 59 2.55 5.67 3.21
CA GLY A 59 2.64 6.97 3.85
C GLY A 59 2.60 8.13 2.87
N TYR A 60 2.21 9.32 3.35
CA TYR A 60 1.98 10.54 2.55
C TYR A 60 3.25 11.27 2.10
N SER A 61 4.43 10.81 2.49
CA SER A 61 5.65 11.59 2.34
C SER A 61 6.84 10.70 2.05
N GLN A 62 7.83 11.22 1.32
CA GLN A 62 9.08 10.51 0.99
C GLN A 62 9.82 10.01 2.25
N MET A 63 9.50 10.57 3.43
CA MET A 63 10.02 10.15 4.74
C MET A 63 9.21 9.04 5.44
N SER A 64 7.99 8.74 4.97
CA SER A 64 7.19 7.60 5.43
C SER A 64 7.21 6.53 4.35
N SER A 65 8.37 5.89 4.19
CA SER A 65 8.54 4.83 3.20
C SER A 65 7.46 3.76 3.39
N PRO A 66 6.91 3.18 2.30
CA PRO A 66 5.93 2.13 2.43
C PRO A 66 6.51 0.95 3.23
N HIS A 67 5.69 0.37 4.07
CA HIS A 67 6.10 -0.74 4.92
C HIS A 67 5.05 -1.84 4.91
N LEU A 68 5.53 -3.09 4.96
CA LEU A 68 4.66 -4.25 5.12
C LEU A 68 4.80 -4.76 6.56
N ILE A 69 3.68 -4.94 7.24
CA ILE A 69 3.61 -5.53 8.55
C ILE A 69 2.90 -6.88 8.38
N SER A 70 3.58 -7.97 8.72
CA SER A 70 2.95 -9.29 8.75
C SER A 70 1.96 -9.39 9.90
N ASN A 71 1.03 -10.34 9.83
CA ASN A 71 0.15 -10.65 10.96
C ASN A 71 0.91 -11.06 12.24
N THR A 72 2.17 -11.49 12.11
CA THR A 72 3.06 -11.84 13.23
C THR A 72 3.87 -10.65 13.76
N GLY A 73 3.63 -9.44 13.26
CA GLY A 73 4.32 -8.21 13.66
C GLY A 73 5.70 -8.02 13.03
N GLN A 74 6.09 -8.85 12.06
CA GLN A 74 7.33 -8.63 11.31
C GLN A 74 7.12 -7.45 10.36
N LYS A 75 7.99 -6.44 10.44
CA LYS A 75 7.96 -5.27 9.58
C LYS A 75 8.98 -5.42 8.45
N TYR A 76 8.62 -5.04 7.24
CA TYR A 76 9.53 -4.93 6.11
C TYR A 76 9.52 -3.50 5.57
N THR A 77 10.71 -2.95 5.37
CA THR A 77 10.95 -1.59 4.86
C THR A 77 11.92 -1.68 3.70
N GLY A 78 11.65 -1.08 2.55
CA GLY A 78 12.58 -1.19 1.41
C GLY A 78 12.06 -0.49 0.18
N ASP A 79 12.70 -0.75 -0.96
CA ASP A 79 12.24 -0.25 -2.24
C ASP A 79 11.00 -1.01 -2.71
N TRP A 80 10.08 -0.28 -3.34
CA TRP A 80 8.84 -0.81 -3.85
C TRP A 80 8.63 -0.35 -5.28
N ILE A 81 8.38 -1.28 -6.19
CA ILE A 81 7.99 -0.97 -7.58
C ILE A 81 6.67 -1.67 -7.84
N ASN A 82 5.63 -0.92 -8.23
CA ASN A 82 4.29 -1.43 -8.51
C ASN A 82 3.76 -2.35 -7.39
N GLU A 83 3.87 -1.92 -6.13
CA GLU A 83 3.40 -2.66 -4.94
C GLU A 83 4.15 -3.98 -4.66
N LYS A 84 5.22 -4.27 -5.42
CA LYS A 84 6.10 -5.43 -5.21
C LYS A 84 7.42 -4.98 -4.58
N LYS A 85 7.94 -5.81 -3.68
CA LYS A 85 9.27 -5.61 -3.06
C LYS A 85 10.33 -5.58 -4.15
N ALA A 86 11.16 -4.55 -4.17
CA ALA A 86 12.23 -4.35 -5.13
C ALA A 86 13.49 -3.88 -4.38
N GLY A 87 14.61 -3.76 -5.11
CA GLY A 87 15.83 -3.13 -4.59
C GLY A 87 16.30 -3.68 -3.25
N GLN A 88 16.67 -2.80 -2.33
CA GLN A 88 17.10 -3.20 -0.99
C GLN A 88 15.94 -3.12 -0.01
N GLY A 89 15.87 -4.05 0.94
CA GLY A 89 14.92 -3.96 2.03
C GLY A 89 15.34 -4.69 3.29
N VAL A 90 14.76 -4.27 4.40
CA VAL A 90 15.09 -4.70 5.75
C VAL A 90 13.85 -5.30 6.40
N TYR A 91 13.95 -6.54 6.85
CA TYR A 91 12.99 -7.17 7.73
C TYR A 91 13.36 -6.85 9.18
N THR A 92 12.39 -6.47 9.98
CA THR A 92 12.53 -6.23 11.43
C THR A 92 11.51 -7.11 12.15
N TRP A 93 11.98 -7.95 13.06
CA TRP A 93 11.13 -8.80 13.88
C TRP A 93 10.65 -8.05 15.13
N PRO A 94 9.56 -8.48 15.78
CA PRO A 94 9.08 -7.87 17.03
C PRO A 94 10.12 -7.84 18.16
N ASN A 95 11.07 -8.77 18.15
CA ASN A 95 12.18 -8.83 19.11
C ASN A 95 13.32 -7.83 18.81
N GLY A 96 13.20 -7.01 17.77
CA GLY A 96 14.21 -6.03 17.35
C GLY A 96 15.28 -6.57 16.41
N ASN A 97 15.32 -7.87 16.13
CA ASN A 97 16.25 -8.42 15.13
C ASN A 97 15.98 -7.80 13.77
N ARG A 98 17.04 -7.69 12.94
CA ARG A 98 16.96 -7.12 11.60
C ARG A 98 17.67 -8.02 10.58
N TYR A 99 17.13 -8.10 9.37
CA TYR A 99 17.72 -8.84 8.26
C TYR A 99 17.56 -8.05 6.97
N GLU A 100 18.69 -7.78 6.34
CA GLU A 100 18.75 -7.04 5.09
C GLU A 100 18.73 -8.01 3.91
N LYS A 101 17.91 -7.68 2.92
CA LYS A 101 17.78 -8.46 1.69
C LYS A 101 17.87 -7.53 0.50
N ASP A 102 18.77 -7.88 -0.40
CA ASP A 102 18.92 -7.23 -1.69
C ASP A 102 18.16 -8.05 -2.75
N TYR A 103 17.03 -7.50 -3.22
CA TYR A 103 16.22 -8.03 -4.30
C TYR A 103 16.74 -7.64 -5.69
N SER A 104 17.74 -6.77 -5.81
CA SER A 104 18.38 -6.44 -7.10
C SER A 104 19.16 -7.62 -7.67
N LYS A 105 19.57 -8.57 -6.82
CA LYS A 105 20.27 -9.81 -7.21
C LYS A 105 19.34 -10.97 -7.58
N MET A 106 18.03 -10.83 -7.42
CA MET A 106 17.08 -11.74 -8.09
C MET A 106 17.07 -11.35 -9.57
N SER A 107 18.07 -11.86 -10.29
CA SER A 107 18.19 -11.78 -11.74
C SER A 107 16.86 -12.18 -12.36
N PHE A 108 16.06 -11.20 -12.77
CA PHE A 108 15.16 -11.42 -13.89
C PHE A 108 16.08 -11.81 -15.05
N PRO A 109 15.86 -12.94 -15.75
CA PRO A 109 16.68 -13.28 -16.89
C PRO A 109 16.76 -12.05 -17.81
N HIS A 110 17.98 -11.54 -17.96
CA HIS A 110 18.30 -10.49 -18.91
C HIS A 110 17.82 -10.92 -20.29
N SER A 111 16.73 -10.31 -20.78
CA SER A 111 16.52 -10.00 -22.19
C SER A 111 15.08 -9.57 -22.42
N ILE A 112 14.82 -8.26 -22.52
CA ILE A 112 14.46 -7.61 -23.80
C ILE A 112 15.06 -6.20 -23.74
N GLN A 113 16.19 -6.02 -24.42
CA GLN A 113 16.69 -4.70 -24.81
C GLN A 113 15.69 -4.15 -25.83
N TRP A 114 14.97 -3.07 -25.51
CA TRP A 114 14.41 -2.23 -26.55
C TRP A 114 15.53 -1.27 -26.99
N SER A 115 16.15 -1.57 -28.13
CA SER A 115 16.93 -0.58 -28.84
C SER A 115 15.94 0.34 -29.57
N VAL A 116 15.90 1.61 -29.20
CA VAL A 116 15.32 2.64 -30.07
C VAL A 116 16.38 3.00 -31.09
N HIS A 117 16.08 2.77 -32.36
CA HIS A 117 16.66 3.48 -33.49
C HIS A 117 15.51 3.92 -34.38
#